data_AF-A0A1E3XBG2-F1
#
_entry.id   AF-A0A1E3XBG2-F1
#
_cell.length_a   1.000
_cell.length_b   1.000
_cell.length_c   1.000
_cell.angle_alpha   90.00
_cell.angle_beta   90.00
_cell.angle_gamma   90.00
#
_symmetry.space_group_name_H-M   'P 1'
#
loop_
_entity.id
_entity.type
_entity.pdbx_description
1 polymer ?
#
loop_
_entity_poly.entity_id
_entity_poly.type
_entity_poly.pdbx_seq_one_letter_code
_entity_poly.pdbx_strand_id
1 'polypeptide(L)'
;MIRTLINKIPDEFGRNKKIRDIQDLLIICFSAIIRRVSNADNESQKTYVSHTKIKIPEETTSLFFKQLDLFKERIPIFSQKINHKLKSKIFCSSSAKGLEEKLKGKEIDLAITSPPYIKAIDYIYNQMSELFWIGDMFDLQTQSKQNEKKKQYIGTKHFHKKNFEDYNPFDITIGIKLLDKNLQDVYVKDKKNGHKHSFLTCKYFKEMENHFAEMAKCLSSNTHYVFVVGNSSVSNIFFNTVDFLTEIAEHNGFEITNKWGYKIKNRYMRFDRKGRGGIIENDWVLDFVKL
;
A
#
# COMPACT_ATOMS: atom_id res chain seq x y z
N MET A 1 -13.77 14.66 -22.29
CA MET A 1 -13.00 15.17 -23.45
C MET A 1 -11.52 14.80 -23.38
N ILE A 2 -10.75 15.23 -22.36
CA ILE A 2 -9.29 15.01 -22.29
C ILE A 2 -8.88 13.53 -22.43
N ARG A 3 -9.39 12.61 -21.59
CA ARG A 3 -9.08 11.17 -21.69
C ARG A 3 -9.36 10.60 -23.08
N THR A 4 -10.46 11.00 -23.70
CA THR A 4 -10.82 10.57 -25.07
C THR A 4 -9.77 11.02 -26.09
N LEU A 5 -9.28 12.27 -25.99
CA LEU A 5 -8.21 12.77 -26.86
C LEU A 5 -6.90 12.02 -26.62
N ILE A 6 -6.54 11.76 -25.37
CA ILE A 6 -5.33 10.98 -25.03
C ILE A 6 -5.40 9.57 -25.64
N ASN A 7 -6.57 8.94 -25.66
CA ASN A 7 -6.74 7.60 -26.22
C ASN A 7 -6.56 7.56 -27.75
N LYS A 8 -6.77 8.68 -28.46
CA LYS A 8 -6.61 8.78 -29.92
C LYS A 8 -5.16 9.02 -30.36
N ILE A 9 -4.27 9.38 -29.44
CA ILE A 9 -2.87 9.70 -29.75
C ILE A 9 -2.17 8.61 -30.59
N PRO A 10 -2.28 7.31 -30.28
CA PRO A 10 -1.61 6.28 -31.08
C PRO A 10 -2.19 6.13 -32.50
N ASP A 11 -3.46 6.51 -32.70
CA ASP A 11 -4.12 6.45 -34.00
C ASP A 11 -3.78 7.67 -34.86
N GLU A 12 -3.57 8.84 -34.23
CA GLU A 12 -3.21 10.09 -34.92
C GLU A 12 -1.70 10.24 -35.19
N PHE A 13 -0.86 9.80 -34.25
CA PHE A 13 0.59 10.01 -34.29
C PHE A 13 1.40 8.71 -34.47
N GLY A 14 0.70 7.59 -34.63
CA GLY A 14 1.29 6.27 -34.84
C GLY A 14 1.67 5.53 -33.56
N ARG A 15 1.99 4.24 -33.72
CA ARG A 15 2.22 3.31 -32.61
C ARG A 15 3.71 3.00 -32.47
N ASN A 16 4.44 3.89 -31.81
CA ASN A 16 5.84 3.67 -31.43
C ASN A 16 6.08 4.00 -29.96
N LYS A 17 7.25 3.60 -29.44
CA LYS A 17 7.61 3.79 -28.03
C LYS A 17 7.52 5.26 -27.58
N LYS A 18 8.05 6.19 -28.39
CA LYS A 18 8.05 7.62 -28.06
C LYS A 18 6.63 8.18 -27.90
N ILE A 19 5.73 7.78 -28.80
CA ILE A 19 4.31 8.19 -28.73
C ILE A 19 3.62 7.57 -27.51
N ARG A 20 3.90 6.29 -27.21
CA ARG A 20 3.39 5.63 -25.99
C ARG A 20 3.88 6.33 -24.72
N ASP A 21 5.16 6.68 -24.63
CA ASP A 21 5.73 7.38 -23.47
C ASP A 21 5.05 8.76 -23.27
N ILE A 22 4.73 9.46 -24.35
CA ILE A 22 3.94 10.71 -24.31
C ILE A 22 2.51 10.44 -23.85
N GLN A 23 1.86 9.39 -24.37
CA GLN A 23 0.51 9.02 -23.95
C GLN A 23 0.46 8.70 -22.45
N ASP A 24 1.41 7.92 -21.95
CA ASP A 24 1.54 7.55 -20.54
C ASP A 24 1.76 8.81 -19.67
N LEU A 25 2.61 9.76 -20.10
CA LEU A 25 2.77 11.06 -19.43
C LEU A 25 1.45 11.82 -19.33
N LEU A 26 0.68 11.90 -20.42
CA LEU A 26 -0.60 12.60 -20.43
C LEU A 26 -1.64 11.90 -19.56
N ILE A 27 -1.64 10.57 -19.48
CA ILE A 27 -2.46 9.81 -18.52
C ILE A 27 -2.05 10.09 -17.08
N ILE A 28 -0.76 10.18 -16.78
CA ILE A 28 -0.28 10.57 -15.44
C ILE A 28 -0.78 11.98 -15.09
N CYS A 29 -0.66 12.94 -16.02
CA CYS A 29 -1.16 14.31 -15.82
C CYS A 29 -2.68 14.32 -15.59
N PHE A 30 -3.41 13.57 -16.40
CA PHE A 30 -4.86 13.45 -16.29
C PHE A 30 -5.26 12.83 -14.95
N SER A 31 -4.61 11.73 -14.54
CA SER A 31 -4.87 11.05 -13.27
C SER A 31 -4.65 11.96 -12.06
N ALA A 32 -3.58 12.75 -12.08
CA ALA A 32 -3.22 13.65 -10.98
C ALA A 32 -4.25 14.76 -10.70
N ILE A 33 -5.14 15.07 -11.65
CA ILE A 33 -6.13 16.15 -11.51
C ILE A 33 -7.54 15.64 -11.18
N ILE A 34 -7.83 14.35 -11.39
CA ILE A 34 -9.20 13.78 -11.31
C ILE A 34 -9.92 14.19 -10.03
N ARG A 35 -9.26 14.02 -8.88
CA ARG A 35 -9.87 14.39 -7.60
C ARG A 35 -10.21 15.86 -7.57
N ARG A 36 -9.24 16.72 -7.90
CA ARG A 36 -9.30 18.19 -7.84
C ARG A 36 -10.41 18.79 -8.70
N VAL A 37 -10.65 18.21 -9.87
CA VAL A 37 -11.71 18.64 -10.81
C VAL A 37 -13.05 17.93 -10.58
N SER A 38 -13.14 17.05 -9.58
CA SER A 38 -14.39 16.42 -9.15
C SER A 38 -14.92 17.05 -7.86
N ASN A 39 -16.15 16.66 -7.49
CA ASN A 39 -16.76 17.01 -6.21
C ASN A 39 -16.14 16.27 -5.00
N ALA A 40 -15.23 15.31 -5.23
CA ALA A 40 -14.60 14.57 -4.15
C ALA A 40 -13.66 15.47 -3.34
N ASP A 41 -13.67 15.31 -2.02
CA ASP A 41 -12.83 16.06 -1.09
C ASP A 41 -11.33 15.82 -1.38
N ASN A 42 -10.55 16.91 -1.45
CA ASN A 42 -9.11 16.85 -1.76
C ASN A 42 -8.25 16.45 -0.56
N GLU A 43 -8.71 16.73 0.65
CA GLU A 43 -7.91 16.54 1.86
C GLU A 43 -8.10 15.13 2.44
N SER A 44 -9.19 14.44 2.07
CA SER A 44 -9.49 13.13 2.64
C SER A 44 -8.77 12.00 1.93
N GLN A 45 -8.35 11.04 2.76
CA GLN A 45 -7.90 9.74 2.29
C GLN A 45 -9.02 9.02 1.54
N LYS A 46 -10.24 9.06 2.08
CA LYS A 46 -11.39 8.41 1.47
C LYS A 46 -11.92 9.25 0.32
N THR A 47 -12.19 8.62 -0.81
CA THR A 47 -12.90 9.28 -1.90
C THR A 47 -14.36 9.46 -1.51
N TYR A 48 -14.75 10.67 -1.08
CA TYR A 48 -16.14 11.01 -0.76
C TYR A 48 -16.45 12.47 -1.10
N VAL A 49 -17.75 12.77 -1.26
CA VAL A 49 -18.26 14.13 -1.45
C VAL A 49 -18.77 14.66 -0.12
N SER A 50 -18.22 15.77 0.36
CA SER A 50 -18.62 16.37 1.62
C SER A 50 -19.89 17.19 1.45
N HIS A 51 -20.91 16.93 2.28
CA HIS A 51 -22.12 17.74 2.33
C HIS A 51 -22.01 18.95 3.27
N THR A 52 -20.98 18.99 4.12
CA THR A 52 -20.74 20.09 5.08
C THR A 52 -19.64 21.04 4.63
N LYS A 53 -18.66 20.55 3.86
CA LYS A 53 -17.60 21.34 3.23
C LYS A 53 -17.70 21.15 1.72
N ILE A 54 -18.68 21.82 1.11
CA ILE A 54 -18.91 21.70 -0.34
C ILE A 54 -17.67 22.23 -1.07
N LYS A 55 -17.10 21.37 -1.90
CA LYS A 55 -15.95 21.71 -2.73
C LYS A 55 -16.43 22.34 -4.04
N ILE A 56 -15.75 23.39 -4.45
CA ILE A 56 -15.86 23.93 -5.81
C ILE A 56 -14.75 23.27 -6.64
N PRO A 57 -15.09 22.43 -7.63
CA PRO A 57 -14.08 21.79 -8.46
C PRO A 57 -13.31 22.80 -9.31
N GLU A 58 -12.03 22.53 -9.52
CA GLU A 58 -11.19 23.37 -10.39
C GLU A 58 -11.54 23.16 -11.87
N GLU A 59 -11.30 24.17 -12.70
CA GLU A 59 -11.52 24.04 -14.15
C GLU A 59 -10.54 23.02 -14.75
N THR A 60 -11.10 22.06 -15.49
CA THR A 60 -10.41 20.83 -15.88
C THR A 60 -9.26 21.07 -16.85
N THR A 61 -9.47 21.92 -17.87
CA THR A 61 -8.53 22.14 -18.96
C THR A 61 -7.31 22.91 -18.50
N SER A 62 -7.54 24.03 -17.81
CA SER A 62 -6.53 24.88 -17.18
C SER A 62 -5.68 24.07 -16.20
N LEU A 63 -6.33 23.26 -15.34
CA LEU A 63 -5.57 22.46 -14.38
C LEU A 63 -4.75 21.35 -15.06
N PHE A 64 -5.28 20.72 -16.11
CA PHE A 64 -4.53 19.73 -16.89
C PHE A 64 -3.26 20.31 -17.50
N PHE A 65 -3.34 21.49 -18.15
CA PHE A 65 -2.17 22.13 -18.74
C PHE A 65 -1.16 22.58 -17.69
N LYS A 66 -1.62 23.15 -16.56
CA LYS A 66 -0.74 23.44 -15.41
C LYS A 66 0.00 22.19 -14.91
N GLN A 67 -0.71 21.06 -14.84
CA GLN A 67 -0.11 19.79 -14.43
C GLN A 67 0.91 19.27 -15.45
N LEU A 68 0.62 19.42 -16.74
CA LEU A 68 1.52 19.04 -17.83
C LEU A 68 2.79 19.90 -17.81
N ASP A 69 2.68 21.22 -17.66
CA ASP A 69 3.83 22.11 -17.58
C ASP A 69 4.71 21.79 -16.37
N LEU A 70 4.11 21.52 -15.21
CA LEU A 70 4.83 21.06 -14.02
C LEU A 70 5.66 19.80 -14.30
N PHE A 71 5.10 18.81 -15.00
CA PHE A 71 5.83 17.59 -15.32
C PHE A 71 6.87 17.78 -16.43
N LYS A 72 6.61 18.64 -17.43
CA LYS A 72 7.58 19.02 -18.46
C LYS A 72 8.82 19.65 -17.86
N GLU A 73 8.69 20.44 -16.80
CA GLU A 73 9.83 21.03 -16.08
C GLU A 73 10.57 19.98 -15.24
N ARG A 74 9.85 19.09 -14.56
CA ARG A 74 10.45 18.12 -13.62
C ARG A 74 11.15 16.94 -14.28
N ILE A 75 10.65 16.46 -15.41
CA ILE A 75 11.21 15.27 -16.09
C ILE A 75 12.67 15.49 -16.51
N PRO A 76 13.07 16.61 -17.15
CA PRO A 76 14.46 16.90 -17.46
C PRO A 76 15.34 16.97 -16.21
N ILE A 77 14.87 17.64 -15.15
CA ILE A 77 15.60 17.77 -13.89
C ILE A 77 15.85 16.40 -13.27
N PHE A 78 14.85 15.52 -13.26
CA PHE A 78 15.02 14.15 -12.79
C PHE A 78 15.97 13.35 -13.70
N SER A 79 15.80 13.48 -15.01
CA SER A 79 16.61 12.78 -16.01
C SER A 79 18.09 13.11 -15.90
N GLN A 80 18.44 14.35 -15.59
CA GLN A 80 19.84 14.78 -15.38
C GLN A 80 20.47 14.23 -14.10
N LYS A 81 19.66 13.86 -13.10
CA LYS A 81 20.14 13.33 -11.81
C LYS A 81 20.33 11.81 -11.81
N ILE A 82 19.74 11.11 -12.78
CA ILE A 82 19.80 9.65 -12.85
C ILE A 82 20.93 9.18 -13.76
N ASN A 83 21.53 8.05 -13.41
CA ASN A 83 22.43 7.35 -14.32
C ASN A 83 21.62 6.60 -15.39
N HIS A 84 21.67 7.04 -16.64
CA HIS A 84 20.94 6.44 -17.77
C HIS A 84 21.34 5.00 -18.11
N LYS A 85 22.45 4.48 -17.53
CA LYS A 85 22.84 3.08 -17.66
C LYS A 85 22.02 2.16 -16.75
N LEU A 86 21.33 2.69 -15.74
CA LEU A 86 20.47 1.92 -14.85
C LEU A 86 19.24 1.42 -15.60
N LYS A 87 18.85 0.18 -15.30
CA LYS A 87 17.63 -0.42 -15.82
C LYS A 87 16.63 -0.55 -14.69
N SER A 88 15.39 -0.10 -14.93
CA SER A 88 14.28 -0.33 -14.02
C SER A 88 13.36 -1.40 -14.60
N LYS A 89 12.77 -2.20 -13.73
CA LYS A 89 11.75 -3.18 -14.10
C LYS A 89 10.67 -3.21 -13.02
N ILE A 90 9.42 -3.17 -13.46
CA ILE A 90 8.27 -3.27 -12.57
C ILE A 90 7.78 -4.72 -12.61
N PHE A 91 7.64 -5.32 -11.43
CA PHE A 91 7.07 -6.65 -11.26
C PHE A 91 5.73 -6.53 -10.54
N CYS A 92 4.64 -6.78 -11.24
CA CYS A 92 3.31 -6.85 -10.64
C CYS A 92 3.14 -8.22 -9.96
N SER A 93 3.50 -8.32 -8.68
CA SER A 93 3.37 -9.54 -7.87
C SER A 93 2.95 -9.24 -6.44
N SER A 94 2.57 -10.29 -5.71
CA SER A 94 2.51 -10.26 -4.25
C SER A 94 3.89 -10.55 -3.68
N SER A 95 4.31 -9.79 -2.68
CA SER A 95 5.55 -10.08 -1.96
C SER A 95 5.38 -11.20 -0.93
N ALA A 96 4.15 -11.62 -0.63
CA ALA A 96 3.85 -12.78 0.21
C ALA A 96 3.68 -14.09 -0.58
N LYS A 97 3.65 -14.04 -1.92
CA LYS A 97 3.47 -15.23 -2.78
C LYS A 97 4.08 -15.03 -4.17
N GLY A 98 4.95 -15.95 -4.58
CA GLY A 98 5.41 -16.10 -5.96
C GLY A 98 6.38 -15.00 -6.38
N LEU A 99 7.15 -14.44 -5.44
CA LEU A 99 8.16 -13.44 -5.79
C LEU A 99 9.34 -14.09 -6.51
N GLU A 100 9.81 -15.23 -6.00
CA GLU A 100 10.90 -16.03 -6.57
C GLU A 100 10.65 -16.39 -8.04
N GLU A 101 9.46 -16.91 -8.35
CA GLU A 101 9.03 -17.25 -9.72
C GLU A 101 9.09 -16.03 -10.66
N LYS A 102 8.72 -14.85 -10.17
CA LYS A 102 8.73 -13.60 -10.96
C LYS A 102 10.14 -13.09 -11.20
N LEU A 103 11.04 -13.29 -10.24
CA LEU A 103 12.44 -12.92 -10.35
C LEU A 103 13.23 -13.88 -11.23
N LYS A 104 12.73 -15.10 -11.46
CA LYS A 104 13.36 -16.12 -12.32
C LYS A 104 14.78 -16.46 -11.85
N GLY A 105 14.93 -16.69 -10.55
CA GLY A 105 16.22 -17.04 -9.93
C GLY A 105 17.22 -15.87 -9.83
N LYS A 106 16.78 -14.64 -10.07
CA LYS A 106 17.61 -13.47 -9.77
C LYS A 106 17.58 -13.19 -8.28
N GLU A 107 18.77 -13.15 -7.69
CA GLU A 107 18.94 -12.74 -6.31
C GLU A 107 18.98 -11.21 -6.18
N ILE A 108 18.45 -10.74 -5.06
CA ILE A 108 18.41 -9.34 -4.66
C ILE A 108 19.56 -9.10 -3.68
N ASP A 109 20.31 -8.02 -3.91
CA ASP A 109 21.46 -7.55 -3.12
C ASP A 109 21.11 -6.39 -2.17
N LEU A 110 19.88 -5.86 -2.24
CA LEU A 110 19.29 -4.92 -1.29
C LEU A 110 17.77 -4.91 -1.44
N ALA A 111 17.05 -5.07 -0.33
CA ALA A 111 15.61 -4.88 -0.29
C ALA A 111 15.24 -3.70 0.61
N ILE A 112 14.30 -2.87 0.17
CA ILE A 112 13.75 -1.75 0.97
C ILE A 112 12.24 -1.77 0.82
N THR A 113 11.50 -1.79 1.94
CA THR A 113 10.04 -1.72 1.91
C THR A 113 9.44 -1.02 3.13
N SER A 114 8.19 -0.57 2.97
CA SER A 114 7.30 -0.21 4.06
C SER A 114 6.00 -1.00 3.85
N PRO A 115 5.79 -2.12 4.55
CA PRO A 115 4.62 -2.95 4.37
C PRO A 115 3.34 -2.20 4.78
N PRO A 116 2.16 -2.71 4.41
CA PRO A 116 0.92 -2.23 4.99
C PRO A 116 0.88 -2.46 6.51
N TYR A 117 0.12 -1.62 7.21
CA TYR A 117 -0.14 -1.74 8.64
C TYR A 117 -1.31 -2.67 8.94
N ILE A 118 -1.41 -3.15 10.18
CA ILE A 118 -2.61 -3.83 10.66
C ILE A 118 -3.81 -2.90 10.47
N LYS A 119 -4.91 -3.41 9.91
CA LYS A 119 -6.07 -2.61 9.50
C LYS A 119 -5.71 -1.52 8.48
N ALA A 120 -4.89 -1.88 7.49
CA ALA A 120 -4.45 -1.03 6.39
C ALA A 120 -5.55 -0.13 5.82
N ILE A 121 -5.11 1.01 5.32
CA ILE A 121 -5.91 1.92 4.52
C ILE A 121 -6.45 1.15 3.30
N ASP A 122 -7.70 1.39 2.92
CA ASP A 122 -8.26 0.83 1.69
C ASP A 122 -7.72 1.65 0.50
N TYR A 123 -6.53 1.29 0.01
CA TYR A 123 -5.83 2.03 -1.05
C TYR A 123 -6.65 2.14 -2.34
N ILE A 124 -7.43 1.11 -2.66
CA ILE A 124 -8.29 1.11 -3.85
C ILE A 124 -9.47 2.05 -3.65
N TYR A 125 -10.12 2.03 -2.49
CA TYR A 125 -11.18 3.00 -2.20
C TYR A 125 -10.65 4.44 -2.16
N ASN A 126 -9.44 4.61 -1.63
CA ASN A 126 -8.76 5.89 -1.60
C ASN A 126 -8.37 6.42 -2.97
N GLN A 127 -8.39 5.61 -4.03
CA GLN A 127 -8.10 6.01 -5.41
C GLN A 127 -9.30 5.71 -6.33
N MET A 128 -10.49 5.53 -5.74
CA MET A 128 -11.66 5.02 -6.45
C MET A 128 -12.05 5.92 -7.62
N SER A 129 -12.06 7.24 -7.43
CA SER A 129 -12.37 8.21 -8.48
C SER A 129 -11.41 8.09 -9.66
N GLU A 130 -10.12 7.98 -9.37
CA GLU A 130 -9.05 7.85 -10.35
C GLU A 130 -9.19 6.54 -11.11
N LEU A 131 -9.41 5.44 -10.40
CA LEU A 131 -9.58 4.09 -10.97
C LEU A 131 -10.84 3.95 -11.83
N PHE A 132 -11.90 4.75 -11.64
CA PHE A 132 -13.01 4.75 -12.60
C PHE A 132 -12.64 5.32 -13.97
N TRP A 133 -11.63 6.20 -14.03
CA TRP A 133 -11.22 6.86 -15.27
C TRP A 133 -10.05 6.20 -16.00
N ILE A 134 -9.11 5.63 -15.25
CA ILE A 134 -7.91 4.99 -15.80
C ILE A 134 -7.82 3.50 -15.46
N GLY A 135 -8.76 2.97 -14.68
CA GLY A 135 -8.72 1.59 -14.21
C GLY A 135 -8.89 0.56 -15.32
N ASP A 136 -9.37 0.95 -16.51
CA ASP A 136 -9.42 0.08 -17.68
C ASP A 136 -8.02 -0.42 -18.08
N MET A 137 -7.00 0.38 -17.81
CA MET A 137 -5.58 0.01 -18.03
C MET A 137 -5.06 -1.04 -17.05
N PHE A 138 -5.80 -1.31 -15.97
CA PHE A 138 -5.38 -2.16 -14.84
C PHE A 138 -6.42 -3.21 -14.45
N ASP A 139 -7.50 -3.36 -15.24
CA ASP A 139 -8.65 -4.20 -14.91
C ASP A 139 -9.38 -3.79 -13.61
N LEU A 140 -9.56 -2.48 -13.41
CA LEU A 140 -10.13 -1.85 -12.20
C LEU A 140 -11.20 -0.79 -12.51
N GLN A 141 -11.74 -0.77 -13.73
CA GLN A 141 -12.71 0.24 -14.19
C GLN A 141 -14.10 0.12 -13.56
N THR A 142 -14.40 -0.99 -12.86
CA THR A 142 -15.71 -1.19 -12.21
C THR A 142 -15.55 -1.42 -10.72
N GLN A 143 -16.59 -1.10 -9.96
CA GLN A 143 -16.61 -1.33 -8.51
C GLN A 143 -16.44 -2.83 -8.16
N SER A 144 -17.02 -3.74 -8.94
CA SER A 144 -16.87 -5.18 -8.74
C SER A 144 -15.42 -5.63 -8.87
N LYS A 145 -14.72 -5.20 -9.92
CA LYS A 145 -13.30 -5.52 -10.14
C LYS A 145 -12.41 -4.92 -9.05
N GLN A 146 -12.69 -3.68 -8.67
CA GLN A 146 -12.01 -3.03 -7.54
C GLN A 146 -12.23 -3.81 -6.23
N ASN A 147 -13.46 -4.24 -5.94
CA ASN A 147 -13.78 -5.01 -4.74
C ASN A 147 -13.12 -6.40 -4.72
N GLU A 148 -12.97 -7.05 -5.87
CA GLU A 148 -12.18 -8.28 -5.97
C GLU A 148 -10.71 -8.02 -5.66
N LYS A 149 -10.12 -7.01 -6.30
CA LYS A 149 -8.71 -6.66 -6.10
C LYS A 149 -8.41 -6.30 -4.64
N LYS A 150 -9.36 -5.68 -3.94
CA LYS A 150 -9.24 -5.34 -2.52
C LYS A 150 -9.04 -6.54 -1.60
N LYS A 151 -9.44 -7.73 -2.01
CA LYS A 151 -9.26 -8.95 -1.20
C LYS A 151 -7.81 -9.44 -1.19
N GLN A 152 -6.97 -8.93 -2.10
CA GLN A 152 -5.64 -9.49 -2.37
C GLN A 152 -4.50 -8.87 -1.56
N TYR A 153 -4.63 -7.63 -1.06
CA TYR A 153 -3.55 -6.98 -0.31
C TYR A 153 -3.55 -7.35 1.18
N ILE A 154 -2.35 -7.45 1.74
CA ILE A 154 -2.11 -7.76 3.15
C ILE A 154 -2.82 -6.73 4.05
N GLY A 155 -3.49 -7.21 5.10
CA GLY A 155 -4.19 -6.36 6.05
C GLY A 155 -5.52 -5.77 5.55
N THR A 156 -6.05 -6.24 4.42
CA THR A 156 -7.40 -5.89 3.93
C THR A 156 -8.50 -6.22 4.93
N LYS A 157 -9.59 -5.45 4.96
CA LYS A 157 -10.75 -5.68 5.86
C LYS A 157 -11.92 -6.39 5.18
N HIS A 158 -11.76 -6.69 3.89
CA HIS A 158 -12.80 -7.19 3.00
C HIS A 158 -12.87 -8.72 3.04
N PHE A 159 -13.55 -9.22 4.08
CA PHE A 159 -13.83 -10.64 4.27
C PHE A 159 -15.31 -10.84 4.58
N HIS A 160 -15.82 -12.00 4.17
CA HIS A 160 -17.14 -12.49 4.55
C HIS A 160 -17.05 -13.23 5.88
N LYS A 161 -18.16 -13.34 6.63
CA LYS A 161 -18.20 -14.05 7.92
C LYS A 161 -17.68 -15.48 7.82
N LYS A 162 -18.03 -16.17 6.73
CA LYS A 162 -17.55 -17.53 6.40
C LYS A 162 -16.02 -17.66 6.37
N ASN A 163 -15.27 -16.58 6.13
CA ASN A 163 -13.80 -16.63 6.10
C ASN A 163 -13.17 -16.83 7.48
N PHE A 164 -13.90 -16.57 8.56
CA PHE A 164 -13.36 -16.61 9.91
C PHE A 164 -14.31 -17.29 10.89
N GLU A 165 -15.33 -18.00 10.41
CA GLU A 165 -16.32 -18.67 11.25
C GLU A 165 -15.66 -19.70 12.18
N ASP A 166 -14.71 -20.47 11.66
CA ASP A 166 -13.96 -21.49 12.39
C ASP A 166 -12.68 -20.96 13.06
N TYR A 167 -12.43 -19.65 12.99
CA TYR A 167 -11.24 -19.08 13.61
C TYR A 167 -11.44 -18.90 15.12
N ASN A 168 -10.52 -19.46 15.90
CA ASN A 168 -10.41 -19.27 17.33
C ASN A 168 -8.94 -19.03 17.74
N PRO A 169 -8.58 -17.89 18.37
CA PRO A 169 -7.19 -17.60 18.78
C PRO A 169 -6.68 -18.44 19.97
N PHE A 170 -7.54 -19.25 20.58
CA PHE A 170 -7.13 -20.22 21.60
C PHE A 170 -6.61 -21.52 20.97
N ASP A 171 -7.04 -21.82 19.73
CA ASP A 171 -6.65 -23.01 18.98
C ASP A 171 -5.60 -22.71 17.90
N ILE A 172 -5.69 -21.50 17.30
CA ILE A 172 -4.83 -21.07 16.20
C ILE A 172 -3.87 -19.99 16.70
N THR A 173 -2.60 -20.35 16.84
CA THR A 173 -1.52 -19.46 17.30
C THR A 173 -0.56 -19.07 16.18
N ILE A 174 0.20 -18.00 16.41
CA ILE A 174 1.37 -17.59 15.62
C ILE A 174 2.66 -18.16 16.23
N GLY A 175 2.64 -18.53 17.51
CA GLY A 175 3.81 -19.05 18.22
C GLY A 175 4.61 -17.97 18.96
N ILE A 176 4.09 -16.75 19.02
CA ILE A 176 4.69 -15.63 19.76
C ILE A 176 3.77 -15.32 20.94
N LYS A 177 4.20 -15.69 22.15
CA LYS A 177 3.35 -15.73 23.36
C LYS A 177 2.57 -14.44 23.62
N LEU A 178 3.23 -13.28 23.50
CA LEU A 178 2.58 -11.98 23.74
C LEU A 178 1.63 -11.60 22.59
N LEU A 179 1.97 -11.92 21.35
CA LEU A 179 1.11 -11.71 20.19
C LEU A 179 -0.16 -12.57 20.29
N ASP A 180 -0.02 -13.86 20.61
CA ASP A 180 -1.14 -14.78 20.77
C ASP A 180 -2.08 -14.33 21.89
N LYS A 181 -1.52 -13.90 23.03
CA LYS A 181 -2.29 -13.28 24.11
C LYS A 181 -3.06 -12.04 23.63
N ASN A 182 -2.41 -11.15 22.86
CA ASN A 182 -3.07 -9.95 22.34
C ASN A 182 -4.22 -10.32 21.37
N LEU A 183 -4.06 -11.37 20.56
CA LEU A 183 -5.12 -11.88 19.67
C LEU A 183 -6.33 -12.40 20.45
N GLN A 184 -6.09 -13.15 21.53
CA GLN A 184 -7.12 -13.63 22.46
C GLN A 184 -7.83 -12.47 23.16
N ASP A 185 -7.07 -11.47 23.63
CA ASP A 185 -7.61 -10.26 24.23
C ASP A 185 -8.53 -9.50 23.27
N VAL A 186 -8.13 -9.35 21.99
CA VAL A 186 -8.99 -8.69 20.97
C VAL A 186 -10.29 -9.46 20.79
N TYR A 187 -10.19 -10.79 20.74
CA TYR A 187 -11.33 -11.67 20.55
C TYR A 187 -12.36 -11.55 21.69
N VAL A 188 -11.88 -11.52 22.94
CA VAL A 188 -12.74 -11.49 24.14
C VAL A 188 -13.23 -10.08 24.48
N LYS A 189 -12.36 -9.06 24.40
CA LYS A 189 -12.66 -7.71 24.92
C LYS A 189 -13.51 -6.86 23.95
N ASP A 190 -13.40 -7.09 22.64
CA ASP A 190 -14.23 -6.39 21.65
C ASP A 190 -15.55 -7.12 21.39
N LYS A 191 -16.56 -6.76 22.19
CA LYS A 191 -17.89 -7.37 22.17
C LYS A 191 -18.63 -7.28 20.82
N LYS A 192 -18.23 -6.36 19.93
CA LYS A 192 -18.94 -6.11 18.66
C LYS A 192 -18.22 -6.75 17.48
N ASN A 193 -16.90 -6.64 17.42
CA ASN A 193 -16.12 -7.03 16.25
C ASN A 193 -14.89 -7.88 16.61
N GLY A 194 -14.76 -8.36 17.85
CA GLY A 194 -13.57 -9.05 18.35
C GLY A 194 -13.17 -10.26 17.53
N HIS A 195 -14.14 -11.09 17.14
CA HIS A 195 -13.90 -12.24 16.27
C HIS A 195 -13.23 -11.83 14.94
N LYS A 196 -13.85 -10.89 14.22
CA LYS A 196 -13.32 -10.37 12.94
C LYS A 196 -11.98 -9.65 13.11
N HIS A 197 -11.82 -8.83 14.15
CA HIS A 197 -10.62 -8.05 14.38
C HIS A 197 -9.44 -8.92 14.81
N SER A 198 -9.67 -9.94 15.64
CA SER A 198 -8.67 -10.93 16.01
C SER A 198 -8.23 -11.72 14.78
N PHE A 199 -9.18 -12.24 13.99
CA PHE A 199 -8.88 -12.95 12.74
C PHE A 199 -8.06 -12.10 11.76
N LEU A 200 -8.49 -10.87 11.51
CA LEU A 200 -7.76 -9.94 10.63
C LEU A 200 -6.32 -9.74 11.07
N THR A 201 -6.10 -9.64 12.38
CA THR A 201 -4.76 -9.40 12.96
C THR A 201 -3.91 -10.65 12.88
N CYS A 202 -4.47 -11.83 13.19
CA CYS A 202 -3.80 -13.12 12.99
C CYS A 202 -3.40 -13.32 11.51
N LYS A 203 -4.34 -13.09 10.59
CA LYS A 203 -4.10 -13.17 9.15
C LYS A 203 -2.97 -12.24 8.70
N TYR A 204 -2.94 -11.00 9.21
CA TYR A 204 -1.86 -10.06 8.90
C TYR A 204 -0.48 -10.62 9.27
N PHE A 205 -0.30 -11.12 10.48
CA PHE A 205 1.00 -11.66 10.91
C PHE A 205 1.39 -12.92 10.14
N LYS A 206 0.44 -13.83 9.84
CA LYS A 206 0.69 -14.97 8.95
C LYS A 206 1.08 -14.54 7.52
N GLU A 207 0.43 -13.52 6.99
CA GLU A 207 0.80 -12.97 5.67
C GLU A 207 2.18 -12.31 5.68
N MET A 208 2.55 -11.66 6.78
CA MET A 208 3.89 -11.09 6.96
C MET A 208 4.97 -12.16 7.14
N GLU A 209 4.68 -13.25 7.83
CA GLU A 209 5.55 -14.42 7.91
C GLU A 209 5.81 -15.01 6.52
N ASN A 210 4.74 -15.22 5.73
CA ASN A 210 4.88 -15.66 4.33
C ASN A 210 5.71 -14.66 3.50
N HIS A 211 5.55 -13.36 3.73
CA HIS A 211 6.37 -12.33 3.09
C HIS A 211 7.85 -12.47 3.45
N PHE A 212 8.20 -12.63 4.73
CA PHE A 212 9.60 -12.86 5.11
C PHE A 212 10.14 -14.16 4.52
N ALA A 213 9.36 -15.25 4.54
CA ALA A 213 9.75 -16.51 3.91
C ALA A 213 10.01 -16.38 2.40
N GLU A 214 9.17 -15.63 1.67
CA GLU A 214 9.36 -15.39 0.23
C GLU A 214 10.56 -14.49 -0.04
N MET A 215 10.76 -13.44 0.77
CA MET A 215 11.95 -12.58 0.67
C MET A 215 13.23 -13.37 0.94
N ALA A 216 13.22 -14.28 1.92
CA ALA A 216 14.35 -15.11 2.28
C ALA A 216 14.87 -15.95 1.10
N LYS A 217 13.98 -16.40 0.21
CA LYS A 217 14.34 -17.16 -1.01
C LYS A 217 14.94 -16.29 -2.11
N CYS A 218 14.66 -14.99 -2.08
CA CYS A 218 15.01 -14.06 -3.16
C CYS A 218 16.26 -13.22 -2.86
N LEU A 219 16.73 -13.18 -1.61
CA LEU A 219 17.89 -12.41 -1.18
C LEU A 219 19.12 -13.30 -1.06
N SER A 220 20.27 -12.82 -1.52
CA SER A 220 21.55 -13.49 -1.25
C SER A 220 21.88 -13.45 0.25
N SER A 221 22.65 -14.40 0.77
CA SER A 221 23.17 -14.34 2.15
C SER A 221 23.97 -13.07 2.40
N ASN A 222 23.94 -12.59 3.64
CA ASN A 222 24.53 -11.33 4.11
C ASN A 222 23.98 -10.07 3.41
N THR A 223 22.81 -10.15 2.79
CA THR A 223 22.14 -9.00 2.15
C THR A 223 21.27 -8.23 3.13
N HIS A 224 21.33 -6.91 3.05
CA HIS A 224 20.49 -6.01 3.83
C HIS A 224 19.04 -5.96 3.33
N TYR A 225 18.13 -5.97 4.29
CA TYR A 225 16.70 -5.79 4.10
C TYR A 225 16.16 -4.71 5.04
N VAL A 226 15.94 -3.52 4.50
CA VAL A 226 15.44 -2.35 5.22
C VAL A 226 13.91 -2.35 5.24
N PHE A 227 13.34 -2.28 6.43
CA PHE A 227 11.91 -2.46 6.67
C PHE A 227 11.34 -1.36 7.55
N VAL A 228 10.40 -0.57 7.01
CA VAL A 228 9.82 0.58 7.71
C VAL A 228 8.40 0.29 8.16
N VAL A 229 8.20 0.12 9.46
CA VAL A 229 6.91 -0.22 10.07
C VAL A 229 6.72 0.51 11.40
N GLY A 230 5.47 0.66 11.82
CA GLY A 230 5.09 1.32 13.06
C GLY A 230 4.15 0.45 13.88
N ASN A 231 4.15 0.70 15.19
CA ASN A 231 3.25 0.03 16.10
C ASN A 231 1.80 0.42 15.84
N SER A 232 0.89 -0.47 16.22
CA SER A 232 -0.54 -0.30 15.93
C SER A 232 -1.40 -0.71 17.12
N SER A 233 -2.68 -0.31 17.06
CA SER A 233 -3.66 -0.74 18.05
C SER A 233 -4.89 -1.30 17.36
N VAL A 234 -5.36 -2.44 17.85
CA VAL A 234 -6.57 -3.12 17.38
C VAL A 234 -7.52 -3.25 18.55
N SER A 235 -8.71 -2.67 18.42
CA SER A 235 -9.74 -2.76 19.47
C SER A 235 -9.23 -2.30 20.84
N ASN A 236 -8.48 -1.20 20.84
CA ASN A 236 -7.82 -0.59 22.00
C ASN A 236 -6.75 -1.45 22.68
N ILE A 237 -6.36 -2.57 22.07
CA ILE A 237 -5.21 -3.37 22.49
C ILE A 237 -4.02 -2.95 21.65
N PHE A 238 -2.92 -2.63 22.33
CA PHE A 238 -1.66 -2.24 21.70
C PHE A 238 -0.93 -3.47 21.17
N PHE A 239 -0.51 -3.42 19.92
CA PHE A 239 0.36 -4.41 19.31
C PHE A 239 1.72 -3.76 19.09
N ASN A 240 2.74 -4.34 19.72
CA ASN A 240 4.13 -4.01 19.45
C ASN A 240 4.55 -4.67 18.12
N THR A 241 3.94 -4.21 17.04
CA THR A 241 4.10 -4.75 15.69
C THR A 241 5.56 -4.80 15.27
N VAL A 242 6.36 -3.83 15.70
CA VAL A 242 7.80 -3.81 15.43
C VAL A 242 8.48 -5.06 15.98
N ASP A 243 8.32 -5.34 17.27
CA ASP A 243 9.00 -6.46 17.92
C ASP A 243 8.45 -7.81 17.43
N PHE A 244 7.13 -7.90 17.21
CA PHE A 244 6.54 -9.11 16.64
C PHE A 244 7.03 -9.40 15.22
N LEU A 245 7.22 -8.38 14.38
CA LEU A 245 7.75 -8.57 13.04
C LEU A 245 9.26 -8.85 13.04
N THR A 246 10.01 -8.34 14.02
CA THR A 246 11.41 -8.73 14.24
C THR A 246 11.51 -10.22 14.54
N GLU A 247 10.75 -10.73 15.51
CA GLU A 247 10.76 -12.16 15.88
C GLU A 247 10.29 -13.05 14.70
N ILE A 248 9.27 -12.63 13.96
CA ILE A 248 8.84 -13.34 12.73
C ILE A 248 9.95 -13.33 11.67
N ALA A 249 10.65 -12.22 11.47
CA ALA A 249 11.76 -12.17 10.52
C ALA A 249 12.88 -13.13 10.93
N GLU A 250 13.23 -13.16 12.22
CA GLU A 250 14.26 -14.06 12.77
C GLU A 250 13.91 -15.53 12.56
N HIS A 251 12.66 -15.92 12.80
CA HIS A 251 12.17 -17.28 12.49
C HIS A 251 12.28 -17.64 10.99
N ASN A 252 12.38 -16.64 10.10
CA ASN A 252 12.46 -16.81 8.66
C ASN A 252 13.88 -16.57 8.10
N GLY A 253 14.90 -16.67 8.96
CA GLY A 253 16.31 -16.65 8.54
C GLY A 253 16.85 -15.26 8.26
N PHE A 254 16.41 -14.28 9.06
CA PHE A 254 16.99 -12.95 9.12
C PHE A 254 17.56 -12.68 10.50
N GLU A 255 18.45 -11.69 10.61
CA GLU A 255 18.95 -11.17 11.88
C GLU A 255 18.82 -9.65 11.87
N ILE A 256 18.37 -9.04 12.97
CA ILE A 256 18.30 -7.59 13.07
C ILE A 256 19.66 -7.00 13.42
N THR A 257 20.15 -6.07 12.59
CA THR A 257 21.44 -5.39 12.81
C THR A 257 21.26 -3.96 13.28
N ASN A 258 20.13 -3.32 12.95
CA ASN A 258 19.82 -1.98 13.40
C ASN A 258 18.31 -1.75 13.59
N LYS A 259 17.96 -0.88 14.53
CA LYS A 259 16.58 -0.49 14.83
C LYS A 259 16.54 0.93 15.36
N TRP A 260 15.85 1.82 14.65
CA TRP A 260 15.66 3.20 15.12
C TRP A 260 14.28 3.72 14.73
N GLY A 261 13.75 4.65 15.53
CA GLY A 261 12.42 5.22 15.34
C GLY A 261 12.47 6.72 15.05
N TYR A 262 11.49 7.22 14.31
CA TYR A 262 11.29 8.64 14.10
C TYR A 262 9.83 9.03 14.28
N LYS A 263 9.61 10.22 14.85
CA LYS A 263 8.26 10.77 15.05
C LYS A 263 7.68 11.29 13.73
N ILE A 264 6.46 10.88 13.42
CA ILE A 264 5.74 11.36 12.24
C ILE A 264 5.25 12.79 12.50
N LYS A 265 5.94 13.78 11.90
CA LYS A 265 5.58 15.21 12.03
C LYS A 265 4.43 15.62 11.12
N ASN A 266 4.51 15.26 9.84
CA ASN A 266 3.51 15.62 8.84
C ASN A 266 2.56 14.45 8.59
N ARG A 267 1.45 14.41 9.31
CA ARG A 267 0.40 13.43 9.07
C ARG A 267 -0.49 13.95 7.95
N TYR A 268 -0.57 13.22 6.83
CA TYR A 268 -1.40 13.56 5.66
C TYR A 268 -2.92 13.38 5.91
N MET A 269 -3.39 13.71 7.12
CA MET A 269 -4.77 13.56 7.57
C MET A 269 -5.16 14.82 8.34
N ARG A 270 -5.80 15.78 7.65
CA ARG A 270 -6.18 17.08 8.23
C ARG A 270 -7.55 17.11 8.91
N PHE A 271 -8.26 15.98 8.97
CA PHE A 271 -9.57 15.93 9.62
C PHE A 271 -9.44 15.62 11.10
N ASP A 272 -10.07 16.44 11.94
CA ASP A 272 -10.33 16.12 13.33
C ASP A 272 -11.16 14.83 13.43
N ARG A 273 -10.53 13.78 13.93
CA ARG A 273 -11.16 12.47 14.13
C ARG A 273 -11.91 12.37 15.45
N LYS A 274 -11.99 13.44 16.25
CA LYS A 274 -12.58 13.46 17.60
C LYS A 274 -12.06 12.30 18.47
N GLY A 275 -10.74 12.06 18.41
CA GLY A 275 -10.07 10.95 19.11
C GLY A 275 -10.31 9.54 18.54
N ARG A 276 -10.98 9.38 17.38
CA ARG A 276 -11.28 8.06 16.80
C ARG A 276 -10.21 7.61 15.81
N GLY A 277 -9.85 6.33 15.83
CA GLY A 277 -8.91 5.74 14.88
C GLY A 277 -7.47 6.13 15.20
N GLY A 278 -6.85 5.30 16.04
CA GLY A 278 -5.55 5.50 16.68
C GLY A 278 -4.48 6.13 15.78
N ILE A 279 -3.58 6.86 16.42
CA ILE A 279 -2.53 7.62 15.77
C ILE A 279 -1.24 6.83 15.90
N ILE A 280 -0.60 6.51 14.77
CA ILE A 280 0.77 6.04 14.77
C ILE A 280 1.65 7.26 15.02
N GLU A 281 2.34 7.25 16.16
CA GLU A 281 3.18 8.38 16.57
C GLU A 281 4.57 8.31 15.93
N ASN A 282 5.11 7.11 15.86
CA ASN A 282 6.46 6.83 15.39
C ASN A 282 6.43 5.71 14.36
N ASP A 283 7.20 5.90 13.30
CA ASP A 283 7.63 4.82 12.43
C ASP A 283 9.00 4.32 12.90
N TRP A 284 9.29 3.06 12.64
CA TRP A 284 10.54 2.41 12.95
C TRP A 284 11.16 1.88 11.67
N VAL A 285 12.46 2.13 11.52
CA VAL A 285 13.29 1.55 10.48
C VAL A 285 14.06 0.40 11.10
N LEU A 286 13.82 -0.80 10.57
CA LEU A 286 14.51 -2.02 10.93
C LEU A 286 15.46 -2.37 9.79
N ASP A 287 16.70 -2.66 10.13
CA ASP A 287 17.68 -3.19 9.19
C ASP A 287 17.92 -4.65 9.57
N PHE A 288 17.55 -5.54 8.65
CA PHE A 288 17.79 -6.96 8.78
C PHE A 288 18.90 -7.38 7.83
N VAL A 289 19.63 -8.43 8.19
CA VAL A 289 20.54 -9.13 7.28
C VAL A 289 20.01 -10.55 7.05
N LYS A 290 20.00 -10.99 5.79
CA LYS A 290 19.69 -12.38 5.45
C LYS A 290 20.83 -13.29 5.92
N LEU A 291 20.51 -14.30 6.73
CA LEU A 291 21.43 -15.37 7.12
C LEU A 291 21.67 -16.32 5.93
#